data_AF-A0A0F4IJG3-F1
#
_entry.id   AF-A0A0F4IJG3-F1
#
_cell.length_a   1.000
_cell.length_b   1.000
_cell.length_c   1.000
_cell.angle_alpha   90.00
_cell.angle_beta   90.00
_cell.angle_gamma   90.00
#
_symmetry.space_group_name_H-M   'P 1'
#
loop_
_entity.id
_entity.type
_entity.pdbx_description
1 polymer ?
#
loop_
_entity_poly.entity_id
_entity_poly.type
_entity_poly.pdbx_seq_one_letter_code
_entity_poly.pdbx_strand_id
1 'polypeptide(L)'
;MDEIVEALLSEDVLPEDLAALPLPEAYRGNVVHRDETGMFEGIPSAEKDPRKSLHLREVPTPEPGPGEALVAVMASAINYNTVWSSIFEPLPTFGFLERYGRLSELTRRHDLPYHVLGSDLAGVVLRTGPGVNRWKAGDRVVAHCLSVELESADGHG
;
A
#
# COMPACT_ATOMS: atom_id res chain seq x y z
N MET A 1 15.73 -6.68 2.97
CA MET A 1 14.38 -7.27 3.08
C MET A 1 14.42 -8.46 4.01
N ASP A 2 15.31 -9.43 3.77
CA ASP A 2 15.45 -10.64 4.60
C ASP A 2 15.68 -10.32 6.09
N GLU A 3 16.56 -9.36 6.40
CA GLU A 3 16.79 -8.92 7.78
C GLU A 3 15.53 -8.38 8.50
N ILE A 4 14.64 -7.68 7.77
CA ILE A 4 13.38 -7.18 8.36
C ILE A 4 12.46 -8.35 8.64
N VAL A 5 12.34 -9.31 7.72
CA VAL A 5 11.49 -10.50 7.92
C VAL A 5 12.02 -11.34 9.07
N GLU A 6 13.32 -11.59 9.13
CA GLU A 6 13.96 -12.33 10.23
C GLU A 6 13.72 -11.64 11.57
N ALA A 7 13.92 -10.33 11.64
CA ALA A 7 13.65 -9.56 12.85
C ALA A 7 12.17 -9.66 13.27
N LEU A 8 11.23 -9.52 12.34
CA LEU A 8 9.79 -9.59 12.63
C LEU A 8 9.30 -10.99 13.04
N LEU A 9 10.00 -12.04 12.64
CA LEU A 9 9.71 -13.42 13.02
C LEU A 9 10.43 -13.85 14.30
N SER A 10 11.39 -13.06 14.78
CA SER A 10 12.08 -13.30 16.05
C SER A 10 11.20 -12.96 17.25
N GLU A 11 11.24 -13.80 18.28
CA GLU A 11 10.56 -13.53 19.56
C GLU A 11 11.32 -12.51 20.44
N ASP A 12 12.61 -12.30 20.15
CA ASP A 12 13.53 -11.51 20.99
C ASP A 12 13.77 -10.08 20.47
N VAL A 13 13.16 -9.69 19.33
CA VAL A 13 13.42 -8.36 18.74
C VAL A 13 12.79 -7.26 19.60
N LEU A 14 13.59 -6.24 19.94
CA LEU A 14 13.08 -5.06 20.64
C LEU A 14 12.57 -4.01 19.64
N PRO A 15 11.59 -3.17 20.02
CA PRO A 15 11.09 -2.08 19.17
C PRO A 15 12.19 -1.12 18.69
N GLU A 16 13.20 -0.85 19.53
CA GLU A 16 14.37 -0.04 19.17
C GLU A 16 15.22 -0.65 18.05
N ASP A 17 15.35 -1.98 18.01
CA ASP A 17 16.07 -2.68 16.95
C ASP A 17 15.35 -2.48 15.61
N LEU A 18 14.03 -2.66 15.60
CA LEU A 18 13.19 -2.42 14.41
C LEU A 18 13.25 -0.97 13.93
N ALA A 19 13.30 -0.01 14.86
CA ALA A 19 13.45 1.40 14.55
C ALA A 19 14.84 1.75 13.97
N ALA A 20 15.86 0.96 14.27
CA ALA A 20 17.22 1.13 13.76
C ALA A 20 17.47 0.40 12.42
N LEU A 21 16.70 -0.64 12.09
CA LEU A 21 16.87 -1.42 10.87
C LEU A 21 16.81 -0.54 9.61
N PRO A 22 17.78 -0.60 8.68
CA PRO A 22 17.72 0.16 7.45
C PRO A 22 16.49 -0.22 6.63
N LEU A 23 15.78 0.79 6.11
CA LEU A 23 14.69 0.53 5.16
C LEU A 23 15.27 0.13 3.80
N PRO A 24 14.67 -0.85 3.10
CA PRO A 24 15.12 -1.20 1.77
C PRO A 24 14.77 -0.08 0.79
N GLU A 25 15.61 0.14 -0.23
CA GLU A 25 15.34 1.15 -1.27
C GLU A 25 14.10 0.81 -2.12
N ALA A 26 13.76 -0.48 -2.22
CA ALA A 26 12.59 -0.98 -2.93
C ALA A 26 11.92 -2.14 -2.19
N TYR A 27 10.65 -2.38 -2.50
CA TYR A 27 9.86 -3.51 -2.00
C TYR A 27 9.09 -4.19 -3.13
N ARG A 28 8.73 -5.46 -2.94
CA ARG A 28 7.89 -6.19 -3.88
C ARG A 28 6.42 -5.84 -3.66
N GLY A 29 5.76 -5.34 -4.69
CA GLY A 29 4.32 -5.05 -4.72
C GLY A 29 3.63 -5.72 -5.89
N ASN A 30 2.34 -6.03 -5.74
CA ASN A 30 1.49 -6.45 -6.85
C ASN A 30 0.89 -5.19 -7.50
N VAL A 31 1.24 -4.95 -8.76
CA VAL A 31 0.94 -3.70 -9.46
C VAL A 31 0.13 -3.94 -10.73
N VAL A 32 -0.66 -2.93 -11.10
CA VAL A 32 -1.15 -2.73 -12.47
C VAL A 32 -0.39 -1.55 -13.11
N HIS A 33 -0.28 -1.52 -14.43
CA HIS A 33 0.41 -0.45 -15.16
C HIS A 33 -0.53 0.47 -15.95
N ARG A 34 -0.15 1.76 -16.08
CA ARG A 34 -0.97 2.78 -16.75
C ARG A 34 -1.09 2.55 -18.25
N ASP A 35 -0.04 2.05 -18.89
CA ASP A 35 0.00 1.75 -20.32
C ASP A 35 -0.82 0.51 -20.70
N GLU A 36 -1.22 -0.30 -19.71
CA GLU A 36 -2.03 -1.50 -19.91
C GLU A 36 -3.55 -1.26 -19.77
N THR A 37 -4.00 -0.04 -19.45
CA THR A 37 -5.42 0.20 -19.13
C THR A 37 -6.39 -0.12 -20.27
N GLY A 38 -5.91 -0.12 -21.52
CA GLY A 38 -6.69 -0.49 -22.71
C GLY A 38 -6.70 -1.99 -23.04
N MET A 39 -5.98 -2.83 -22.30
CA MET A 39 -5.76 -4.25 -22.68
C MET A 39 -7.02 -5.12 -22.69
N PHE A 40 -8.10 -4.68 -22.03
CA PHE A 40 -9.37 -5.39 -21.93
C PHE A 40 -10.51 -4.71 -22.72
N GLU A 41 -10.20 -3.75 -23.60
CA GLU A 41 -11.21 -3.13 -24.46
C GLU A 41 -11.90 -4.17 -25.34
N GLY A 42 -13.23 -4.09 -25.42
CA GLY A 42 -14.05 -5.04 -26.18
C GLY A 42 -14.22 -6.43 -25.56
N ILE A 43 -13.59 -6.72 -24.41
CA ILE A 43 -13.72 -8.00 -23.70
C ILE A 43 -14.86 -7.90 -22.66
N PRO A 44 -15.83 -8.84 -22.65
CA PRO A 44 -16.87 -8.89 -21.62
C PRO A 44 -16.27 -8.99 -20.21
N SER A 45 -16.84 -8.28 -19.22
CA SER A 45 -16.27 -8.20 -17.86
C SER A 45 -16.00 -9.57 -17.21
N ALA A 46 -16.86 -10.56 -17.44
CA ALA A 46 -16.69 -11.92 -16.92
C ALA A 46 -15.51 -12.70 -17.53
N GLU A 47 -15.01 -12.26 -18.70
CA GLU A 47 -13.89 -12.88 -19.42
C GLU A 47 -12.57 -12.13 -19.19
N LYS A 48 -12.61 -10.95 -18.56
CA LYS A 48 -11.41 -10.21 -18.17
C LYS A 48 -10.67 -10.99 -17.10
N ASP A 49 -9.42 -11.35 -17.38
CA ASP A 49 -8.60 -12.18 -16.52
C ASP A 49 -7.58 -11.33 -15.74
N PRO A 50 -7.76 -11.11 -14.43
CA PRO A 50 -6.83 -10.36 -13.57
C PRO A 50 -5.37 -10.81 -13.68
N ARG A 51 -5.13 -12.09 -13.99
CA ARG A 51 -3.76 -12.63 -14.07
C ARG A 51 -2.95 -12.03 -15.21
N LYS A 52 -3.59 -11.36 -16.17
CA LYS A 52 -2.92 -10.72 -17.31
C LYS A 52 -2.43 -9.30 -17.00
N SER A 53 -3.07 -8.60 -16.05
CA SER A 53 -2.77 -7.20 -15.70
C SER A 53 -2.05 -7.04 -14.37
N LEU A 54 -2.08 -8.07 -13.51
CA LEU A 54 -1.38 -8.07 -12.22
C LEU A 54 0.08 -8.50 -12.39
N HIS A 55 0.99 -7.64 -11.97
CA HIS A 55 2.43 -7.84 -12.07
C HIS A 55 3.08 -7.80 -10.70
N LEU A 56 3.87 -8.80 -10.37
CA LEU A 56 4.74 -8.73 -9.20
C LEU A 56 6.03 -7.99 -9.58
N ARG A 57 6.26 -6.82 -9.00
CA ARG A 57 7.39 -5.93 -9.33
C ARG A 57 8.05 -5.39 -8.07
N GLU A 58 9.33 -5.05 -8.18
CA GLU A 58 9.98 -4.18 -7.21
C GLU A 58 9.67 -2.73 -7.52
N VAL A 59 9.28 -1.97 -6.50
CA VAL A 59 8.94 -0.54 -6.60
C VAL A 59 9.64 0.21 -5.46
N PRO A 60 10.03 1.49 -5.65
CA PRO A 60 10.68 2.28 -4.62
C PRO A 60 9.91 2.32 -3.31
N THR A 61 10.60 2.20 -2.19
CA THR A 61 10.00 2.35 -0.86
C THR A 61 9.71 3.84 -0.61
N PRO A 62 8.45 4.22 -0.31
CA PRO A 62 8.12 5.60 -0.03
C PRO A 62 8.52 5.99 1.40
N GLU A 63 8.98 7.23 1.57
CA GLU A 63 9.17 7.81 2.90
C GLU A 63 7.82 8.24 3.49
N PRO A 64 7.48 7.90 4.75
CA PRO A 64 6.20 8.30 5.34
C PRO A 64 6.14 9.83 5.52
N GLY A 65 5.10 10.45 4.97
CA GLY A 65 4.78 11.86 5.17
C GLY A 65 4.18 12.15 6.56
N PRO A 66 3.83 13.41 6.86
CA PRO A 66 3.19 13.76 8.13
C PRO A 66 1.91 12.94 8.37
N GLY A 67 1.78 12.36 9.57
CA GLY A 67 0.64 11.50 9.92
C GLY A 67 0.64 10.09 9.30
N GLU A 68 1.62 9.74 8.47
CA GLU A 68 1.68 8.41 7.84
C GLU A 68 2.52 7.40 8.65
N ALA A 69 2.26 6.11 8.44
CA ALA A 69 3.10 5.02 8.93
C ALA A 69 3.54 4.12 7.76
N LEU A 70 4.81 3.74 7.73
CA LEU A 70 5.32 2.70 6.86
C LEU A 70 5.21 1.36 7.60
N VAL A 71 4.49 0.41 7.02
CA VAL A 71 4.17 -0.88 7.65
C VAL A 71 4.79 -2.03 6.85
N ALA A 72 5.49 -2.93 7.53
CA ALA A 72 5.85 -4.24 7.00
C ALA A 72 4.59 -5.12 6.97
N VAL A 73 4.02 -5.29 5.78
CA VAL A 73 2.81 -6.09 5.58
C VAL A 73 3.15 -7.58 5.68
N MET A 74 2.59 -8.26 6.68
CA MET A 74 2.75 -9.70 6.89
C MET A 74 1.68 -10.49 6.12
N ALA A 75 0.48 -9.93 6.03
CA ALA A 75 -0.63 -10.48 5.27
C ALA A 75 -1.54 -9.37 4.72
N SER A 76 -2.23 -9.67 3.63
CA SER A 76 -3.26 -8.82 3.01
C SER A 76 -4.42 -9.71 2.55
N ALA A 77 -5.45 -9.10 1.96
CA ALA A 77 -6.62 -9.79 1.43
C ALA A 77 -6.96 -9.29 0.03
N ILE A 78 -7.73 -10.09 -0.70
CA ILE A 78 -8.29 -9.71 -2.00
C ILE A 78 -9.75 -9.32 -1.80
N ASN A 79 -10.04 -8.04 -2.05
CA ASN A 79 -11.40 -7.51 -2.06
C ASN A 79 -11.93 -7.34 -3.49
N TYR A 80 -13.23 -7.11 -3.62
CA TYR A 80 -13.83 -6.77 -4.92
C TYR A 80 -13.17 -5.54 -5.56
N ASN A 81 -12.77 -4.53 -4.78
CA ASN A 81 -12.08 -3.36 -5.33
C ASN A 81 -10.71 -3.71 -5.94
N THR A 82 -10.05 -4.78 -5.48
CA THR A 82 -8.80 -5.30 -6.03
C THR A 82 -9.06 -5.96 -7.37
N VAL A 83 -10.13 -6.77 -7.45
CA VAL A 83 -10.59 -7.37 -8.71
C VAL A 83 -10.94 -6.29 -9.72
N TRP A 84 -11.76 -5.31 -9.34
CA TRP A 84 -12.18 -4.21 -10.21
C TRP A 84 -10.99 -3.37 -10.71
N SER A 85 -10.03 -3.07 -9.82
CA SER A 85 -8.79 -2.40 -10.20
C SER A 85 -7.98 -3.21 -11.20
N SER A 86 -7.90 -4.54 -11.02
CA SER A 86 -7.15 -5.43 -11.92
C SER A 86 -7.77 -5.56 -13.32
N ILE A 87 -9.08 -5.37 -13.46
CA ILE A 87 -9.76 -5.42 -14.76
C ILE A 87 -10.09 -4.03 -15.31
N PHE A 88 -9.60 -2.98 -14.64
CA PHE A 88 -9.78 -1.56 -14.97
C PHE A 88 -11.25 -1.11 -15.03
N GLU A 89 -12.11 -1.64 -14.15
CA GLU A 89 -13.54 -1.32 -14.11
C GLU A 89 -13.98 -0.62 -12.81
N PRO A 90 -15.06 0.18 -12.85
CA PRO A 90 -15.74 0.68 -14.06
C PRO A 90 -14.88 1.69 -14.85
N LEU A 91 -13.83 2.19 -14.22
CA LEU A 91 -12.80 3.06 -14.81
C LEU A 91 -11.43 2.66 -14.23
N PRO A 92 -10.33 2.84 -14.97
CA PRO A 92 -8.99 2.64 -14.45
C PRO A 92 -8.71 3.55 -13.23
N THR A 93 -8.08 3.00 -12.18
CA THR A 93 -7.74 3.75 -10.95
C THR A 93 -6.82 4.94 -11.19
N PHE A 94 -6.03 4.91 -12.27
CA PHE A 94 -5.07 5.97 -12.62
C PHE A 94 -5.72 7.35 -12.79
N GLY A 95 -6.96 7.43 -13.28
CA GLY A 95 -7.66 8.71 -13.40
C GLY A 95 -7.96 9.35 -12.04
N PHE A 96 -8.22 8.53 -11.01
CA PHE A 96 -8.36 9.00 -9.63
C PHE A 96 -7.02 9.42 -9.04
N LEU A 97 -5.98 8.59 -9.20
CA LEU A 97 -4.64 8.87 -8.67
C LEU A 97 -4.03 10.14 -9.27
N GLU A 98 -4.18 10.36 -10.58
CA GLU A 98 -3.74 11.58 -11.25
C GLU A 98 -4.47 12.81 -10.72
N ARG A 99 -5.79 12.72 -10.52
CA ARG A 99 -6.57 13.83 -9.96
C ARG A 99 -6.16 14.13 -8.52
N TYR A 100 -5.95 13.10 -7.70
CA TYR A 100 -5.51 13.23 -6.32
C TYR A 100 -4.10 13.82 -6.23
N GLY A 101 -3.17 13.37 -7.09
CA GLY A 101 -1.79 13.85 -7.12
C GLY A 101 -1.60 15.32 -7.51
N ARG A 102 -2.65 15.97 -8.04
CA ARG A 102 -2.65 17.41 -8.34
C ARG A 102 -2.99 18.28 -7.12
N LEU A 103 -3.37 17.70 -5.97
CA LEU A 103 -3.80 18.47 -4.80
C LEU A 103 -2.64 19.08 -4.01
N SER A 104 -1.50 18.39 -3.92
CA SER A 104 -0.33 18.84 -3.17
C SER A 104 0.93 18.05 -3.54
N GLU A 105 2.11 18.54 -3.17
CA GLU A 105 3.37 17.78 -3.33
C GLU A 105 3.36 16.45 -2.56
N LEU A 106 2.67 16.38 -1.41
CA LEU A 106 2.50 15.13 -0.67
C LEU A 106 1.67 14.14 -1.48
N THR A 107 0.52 14.55 -2.00
CA THR A 107 -0.38 13.65 -2.73
C THR A 107 0.17 13.22 -4.10
N ARG A 108 1.08 14.02 -4.69
CA ARG A 108 1.74 13.72 -5.97
C ARG A 108 2.45 12.36 -5.99
N ARG A 109 2.93 11.88 -4.84
CA ARG A 109 3.58 10.55 -4.69
C ARG A 109 2.68 9.37 -5.12
N HIS A 110 1.37 9.58 -5.22
CA HIS A 110 0.42 8.56 -5.68
C HIS A 110 0.21 8.56 -7.21
N ASP A 111 0.56 9.64 -7.91
CA ASP A 111 0.43 9.75 -9.37
C ASP A 111 1.63 9.11 -10.07
N LEU A 112 1.64 7.78 -10.11
CA LEU A 112 2.73 6.96 -10.64
C LEU A 112 2.29 6.25 -11.94
N PRO A 113 3.26 5.76 -12.76
CA PRO A 113 2.95 4.94 -13.94
C PRO A 113 2.50 3.51 -13.59
N TYR A 114 2.49 3.16 -12.30
CA TYR A 114 2.00 1.90 -11.75
C TYR A 114 1.14 2.16 -10.50
N HIS A 115 0.28 1.21 -10.14
CA HIS A 115 -0.53 1.27 -8.92
C HIS A 115 -0.39 -0.05 -8.16
N VAL A 116 0.23 0.01 -6.97
CA VAL A 116 0.31 -1.12 -6.04
C VAL A 116 -1.05 -1.33 -5.40
N LEU A 117 -1.63 -2.52 -5.57
CA LEU A 117 -2.97 -2.84 -5.08
C LEU A 117 -2.95 -3.47 -3.69
N GLY A 118 -4.09 -3.38 -3.01
CA GLY A 118 -4.34 -3.90 -1.68
C GLY A 118 -5.15 -2.90 -0.86
N SER A 119 -6.15 -3.36 -0.13
CA SER A 119 -6.97 -2.50 0.73
C SER A 119 -7.13 -3.02 2.16
N ASP A 120 -6.44 -4.11 2.49
CA ASP A 120 -6.30 -4.60 3.84
C ASP A 120 -4.84 -4.91 4.11
N LEU A 121 -4.46 -4.81 5.37
CA LEU A 121 -3.18 -5.32 5.84
C LEU A 121 -3.30 -5.78 7.28
N ALA A 122 -2.49 -6.78 7.61
CA ALA A 122 -2.03 -7.05 8.97
C ALA A 122 -0.50 -7.01 8.93
N GLY A 123 0.12 -6.25 9.83
CA GLY A 123 1.55 -6.01 9.75
C GLY A 123 2.14 -5.36 10.99
N VAL A 124 3.38 -4.93 10.85
CA VAL A 124 4.15 -4.27 11.91
C VAL A 124 4.64 -2.92 11.42
N VAL A 125 4.41 -1.87 12.22
CA VAL A 125 4.92 -0.52 11.92
C VAL A 125 6.44 -0.55 11.89
N LEU A 126 7.04 -0.06 10.80
CA LEU A 126 8.49 0.12 10.66
C LEU A 126 8.90 1.55 10.97
N ARG A 127 8.19 2.54 10.42
CA ARG A 127 8.46 3.98 10.61
C ARG A 127 7.17 4.77 10.69
N THR A 128 7.25 5.91 11.34
CA THR A 128 6.17 6.90 11.41
C THR A 128 6.70 8.24 10.91
N GLY A 129 5.84 8.97 10.22
CA GLY A 129 6.14 10.32 9.80
C GLY A 129 5.88 11.35 10.89
N PRO A 130 6.19 12.63 10.64
CA PRO A 130 6.02 13.71 11.61
C PRO A 130 4.59 13.79 12.17
N GLY A 131 4.46 14.05 13.47
CA GLY A 131 3.17 14.26 14.14
C GLY A 131 2.45 12.98 14.63
N VAL A 132 2.88 11.80 14.18
CA VAL A 132 2.36 10.53 14.70
C VAL A 132 2.83 10.34 16.15
N ASN A 133 1.90 10.16 17.08
CA ASN A 133 2.19 10.05 18.52
C ASN A 133 1.68 8.75 19.17
N ARG A 134 0.63 8.12 18.61
CA ARG A 134 0.05 6.88 19.19
C ARG A 134 0.75 5.60 18.72
N TRP A 135 1.40 5.65 17.56
CA TRP A 135 2.04 4.51 16.91
C TRP A 135 3.56 4.68 16.88
N LYS A 136 4.28 3.56 16.98
CA LYS A 136 5.74 3.48 16.91
C LYS A 136 6.19 2.19 16.23
N ALA A 137 7.48 2.13 15.87
CA ALA A 137 8.07 0.92 15.33
C ALA A 137 7.82 -0.30 16.24
N GLY A 138 7.49 -1.45 15.65
CA GLY A 138 7.16 -2.67 16.37
C GLY A 138 5.68 -2.85 16.73
N ASP A 139 4.85 -1.82 16.61
CA ASP A 139 3.41 -1.96 16.85
C ASP A 139 2.77 -2.87 15.80
N ARG A 140 1.99 -3.86 16.26
CA ARG A 140 1.21 -4.77 15.41
C ARG A 140 -0.13 -4.12 15.07
N VAL A 141 -0.41 -3.98 13.77
CA VAL A 141 -1.54 -3.20 13.28
C VAL A 141 -2.35 -3.96 12.23
N VAL A 142 -3.64 -3.63 12.17
CA VAL A 142 -4.49 -3.80 11.01
C VAL A 142 -4.90 -2.42 10.51
N ALA A 143 -5.25 -2.28 9.23
CA ALA A 143 -5.70 -1.00 8.67
C ALA A 143 -7.08 -1.12 8.02
N HIS A 144 -7.88 -0.06 8.19
CA HIS A 144 -9.08 0.15 7.38
C HIS A 144 -8.73 0.93 6.11
N CYS A 145 -9.48 0.74 5.02
CA CYS A 145 -9.21 1.39 3.73
C CYS A 145 -9.86 2.76 3.54
N LEU A 146 -10.54 3.30 4.56
CA LEU A 146 -11.12 4.65 4.49
C LEU A 146 -10.02 5.71 4.58
N SER A 147 -10.04 6.66 3.64
CA SER A 147 -9.26 7.89 3.72
C SER A 147 -10.07 8.93 4.52
N VAL A 148 -9.97 8.84 5.84
CA VAL A 148 -10.60 9.75 6.80
C VAL A 148 -9.56 10.20 7.82
N GLU A 149 -9.67 11.41 8.34
CA GLU A 149 -8.80 11.94 9.40
C GLU A 149 -9.17 11.31 10.75
N LEU A 150 -9.09 9.98 10.85
CA LEU A 150 -9.34 9.24 12.08
C LEU A 150 -8.01 8.83 12.70
N GLU A 151 -7.75 9.31 13.92
CA GLU A 151 -6.55 8.96 14.69
C GLU A 151 -6.80 7.79 15.67
N SER A 152 -8.01 7.22 15.69
CA SER A 152 -8.39 6.12 16.57
C SER A 152 -9.59 5.33 16.03
N ALA A 153 -9.65 4.04 16.36
CA ALA A 153 -10.78 3.17 16.01
C ALA A 153 -12.12 3.64 16.63
N ASP A 154 -12.07 4.37 17.75
CA ASP A 154 -13.25 4.99 18.38
C ASP A 154 -13.94 6.02 17.47
N GLY A 155 -13.23 6.53 16.46
CA GLY A 155 -13.77 7.45 15.46
C GLY A 155 -14.76 6.80 14.48
N HIS A 156 -14.99 5.49 14.58
CA HIS A 156 -16.03 4.77 13.84
C HIS A 156 -17.37 4.65 14.60
N GLY A 157 -17.50 5.32 15.76
CA GLY A 157 -18.71 5.34 16.60
C GLY A 157 -19.79 6.33 16.15
#